data_AF-A0A699XPA8-F1
#
_entry.id   AF-A0A699XPA8-F1
#
_cell.length_a   1.000
_cell.length_b   1.000
_cell.length_c   1.000
_cell.angle_alpha   90.00
_cell.angle_beta   90.00
_cell.angle_gamma   90.00
#
_symmetry.space_group_name_H-M   'P 1'
#
loop_
_entity.id
_entity.type
_entity.pdbx_description
1 polymer ?
#
loop_
_entity_poly.entity_id
_entity_poly.type
_entity_poly.pdbx_seq_one_letter_code
_entity_poly.pdbx_strand_id
1 'polypeptide(L)' 'MKVKKYVDRGSYLFVAQVIKKEPTERRLEDVRVICKFPDVFPEDFPGLPLPRQVEFEIELVPEAAPVARAPYGLAPS' A
#
# COMPACT_ATOMS: atom_id res chain seq x y z
N MET A 1 12.21 8.45 -27.41
CA MET A 1 12.27 7.89 -28.78
C MET A 1 13.41 8.58 -29.51
N LYS A 2 14.35 7.82 -30.08
CA LYS A 2 15.44 8.37 -30.90
C LYS A 2 15.24 7.91 -32.32
N VAL A 3 15.37 8.82 -33.29
CA VAL A 3 15.22 8.51 -34.71
C VAL A 3 16.54 8.83 -35.41
N LYS A 4 17.02 7.89 -36.22
CA LYS A 4 18.19 8.09 -37.08
C LYS A 4 17.76 8.07 -38.54
N LYS A 5 18.21 9.07 -39.29
CA LYS A 5 17.98 9.22 -40.72
C LYS A 5 19.20 8.72 -41.47
N TYR A 6 18.98 7.90 -42.49
CA TYR A 6 19.99 7.37 -43.38
C TYR A 6 19.61 7.67 -44.83
N VAL A 7 20.61 7.89 -45.67
CA VAL A 7 20.43 8.12 -47.11
C VAL A 7 21.28 7.10 -47.85
N ASP A 8 20.66 6.33 -48.73
CA ASP A 8 21.37 5.48 -49.67
C ASP A 8 20.74 5.61 -51.06
N ARG A 9 21.57 5.80 -52.09
CA ARG A 9 21.19 5.94 -53.51
C ARG A 9 19.97 6.85 -53.77
N GLY A 10 19.88 7.97 -53.06
CA GLY A 10 18.80 8.97 -53.22
C GLY A 10 17.50 8.67 -52.47
N SER A 11 17.45 7.58 -51.70
CA SER A 11 16.28 7.19 -50.89
C SER A 11 16.54 7.45 -49.40
N TYR A 12 15.50 7.86 -48.67
CA TYR A 12 15.57 8.13 -47.23
C TYR A 12 15.05 6.95 -46.40
N LEU A 13 15.85 6.48 -45.46
CA LEU A 13 15.48 5.47 -44.46
C LEU A 13 15.46 6.11 -43.07
N PHE A 14 14.39 5.89 -42.32
CA PHE A 14 14.25 6.37 -40.95
C PHE A 14 14.13 5.18 -40.01
N VAL A 15 15.05 5.09 -39.05
CA VAL A 15 15.03 4.06 -38.01
C VAL A 15 14.66 4.71 -36.68
N ALA A 16 13.54 4.30 -36.11
CA ALA A 16 13.09 4.75 -34.81
C ALA A 16 13.39 3.70 -33.74
N GLN A 17 14.16 4.08 -32.73
CA GLN A 17 14.38 3.28 -31.53
C GLN A 17 13.45 3.77 -30.42
N VAL A 18 12.53 2.90 -30.01
CA VAL A 18 11.66 3.10 -28.86
C VAL A 18 12.16 2.21 -27.73
N ILE A 19 12.67 2.84 -26.68
CA ILE A 19 13.05 2.14 -25.44
C ILE A 19 11.83 2.23 -24.53
N LYS A 20 11.17 1.09 -24.27
CA LYS A 20 10.13 0.99 -23.26
C LYS A 20 10.84 1.05 -21.91
N LYS A 21 10.69 2.17 -21.19
CA LYS A 21 11.09 2.18 -19.78
C LYS A 21 10.07 1.34 -19.03
N GLU A 22 10.55 0.41 -18.23
CA GLU A 22 9.68 -0.21 -17.23
C GLU A 22 9.16 0.89 -16.31
N PRO A 23 7.87 0.86 -15.95
CA PRO A 23 7.37 1.78 -14.95
C PRO A 23 8.18 1.53 -13.68
N THR A 24 8.79 2.58 -13.13
CA THR A 24 9.36 2.53 -11.79
C THR A 24 8.25 2.03 -10.87
N GLU A 25 8.51 0.95 -10.12
CA GLU A 25 7.56 0.45 -9.13
C GLU A 25 7.14 1.61 -8.24
N ARG A 26 5.84 1.92 -8.23
CA ARG A 26 5.32 3.01 -7.41
C ARG A 26 5.33 2.51 -5.98
N ARG A 27 6.11 3.18 -5.13
CA ARG A 27 6.16 2.88 -3.70
C ARG A 27 5.05 3.64 -2.99
N LEU A 28 4.66 3.23 -1.79
CA LEU A 28 3.63 3.94 -1.02
C LEU A 28 4.09 5.37 -0.70
N GLU A 29 5.40 5.55 -0.55
CA GLU A 29 6.07 6.84 -0.38
C GLU A 29 5.87 7.80 -1.57
N ASP A 30 5.43 7.34 -2.74
CA ASP A 30 5.14 8.21 -3.90
C ASP A 30 3.77 8.90 -3.79
N VAL A 31 2.93 8.45 -2.85
CA VAL A 31 1.60 9.02 -2.61
C VAL A 31 1.75 10.25 -1.73
N ARG A 32 1.54 11.45 -2.29
CA ARG A 32 1.64 12.75 -1.60
C ARG A 32 0.91 12.85 -0.25
N VAL A 33 -0.14 12.06 -0.05
CA VAL A 33 -0.88 12.01 1.21
C VAL A 33 -0.09 11.24 2.26
N ILE A 34 0.51 10.11 1.90
CA ILE A 34 1.27 9.25 2.81
C ILE A 34 2.54 9.97 3.29
N CYS A 35 3.24 10.71 2.41
CA CYS A 35 4.43 11.48 2.81
C CYS A 35 4.14 12.56 3.87
N LYS A 36 2.90 13.03 3.97
CA LYS A 36 2.50 14.05 4.97
C LYS A 36 2.25 13.45 6.35
N PHE A 37 2.07 12.13 6.42
CA PHE A 37 1.73 11.40 7.64
C PHE A 37 2.55 10.12 7.76
N PRO A 38 3.89 10.22 7.85
CA PRO A 38 4.75 9.03 7.97
C PRO A 38 4.44 8.21 9.23
N ASP A 39 4.01 8.87 10.31
CA ASP A 39 3.73 8.23 11.60
C ASP A 39 2.37 7.48 11.65
N VAL A 40 1.50 7.68 10.64
CA VAL A 40 0.17 7.04 10.57
C VAL A 40 0.23 5.69 9.87
N PHE A 41 1.26 5.46 9.05
CA PHE A 41 1.48 4.22 8.32
C PHE A 41 2.86 3.62 8.66
N PRO A 42 3.12 3.29 9.93
CA PRO A 42 4.36 2.60 10.28
C PRO A 42 4.37 1.19 9.66
N GLU A 43 5.55 0.69 9.28
CA GLU A 43 5.70 -0.69 8.78
C GLU A 43 5.17 -1.73 9.78
N ASP A 44 5.31 -1.46 11.08
CA ASP A 44 4.80 -2.27 12.18
C ASP A 44 3.76 -1.49 12.99
N PHE A 45 2.68 -2.15 13.41
CA PHE A 45 1.68 -1.50 14.25
C PHE A 45 2.31 -1.08 15.59
N PRO A 46 2.12 0.17 16.04
CA PRO A 46 2.44 0.51 17.42
C PRO A 46 1.58 -0.41 18.29
N GLY A 47 2.13 -0.89 19.39
CA GLY A 47 1.45 -1.84 20.27
C GLY A 47 0.12 -1.30 20.83
N LEU A 48 -0.40 -1.93 21.88
CA LEU A 48 -1.64 -1.44 22.50
C LEU A 48 -1.53 0.07 22.79
N PRO A 49 -2.55 0.87 22.43
CA PRO A 49 -2.53 2.29 22.72
C PRO A 49 -2.33 2.47 24.22
N LEU A 50 -1.55 3.49 24.60
CA LEU A 50 -1.44 3.90 26.00
C LEU A 50 -2.83 4.08 26.63
N PRO A 51 -2.97 3.92 27.96
CA PRO A 51 -4.23 4.16 28.65
C PRO A 51 -4.86 5.45 28.15
N ARG A 52 -6.01 5.31 27.49
CA ARG A 52 -6.70 6.45 26.89
C ARG A 52 -7.17 7.34 28.03
N GLN A 53 -7.13 8.66 27.83
CA GLN A 53 -7.64 9.62 28.83
C GLN A 53 -9.15 9.47 29.09
N VAL A 54 -9.87 8.80 28.17
CA VAL A 54 -11.31 8.57 28.23
C VAL A 54 -11.58 7.09 28.35
N GLU A 55 -12.39 6.71 29.34
CA GLU A 55 -12.93 5.36 29.49
C GLU A 55 -13.99 5.11 28.41
N PHE A 56 -13.93 3.93 27.78
CA PHE A 56 -14.93 3.51 26.80
C PHE A 56 -15.93 2.60 27.51
N GLU A 57 -17.19 3.01 27.55
CA GLU A 57 -18.29 2.19 28.01
C GLU A 57 -18.91 1.44 26.83
N ILE A 58 -19.19 0.14 27.00
CA ILE A 58 -19.92 -0.65 26.01
C ILE A 58 -21.38 -0.69 26.46
N GLU A 59 -22.19 0.17 25.84
CA GLU A 59 -23.63 0.14 26.06
C GLU A 59 -24.23 -1.09 25.39
N LEU A 60 -24.88 -1.93 26.19
CA LEU A 60 -25.63 -3.07 25.71
C LEU A 60 -27.07 -2.64 25.38
N VAL A 61 -27.62 -3.19 24.30
CA VAL A 61 -29.06 -3.11 24.09
C VAL A 61 -29.79 -3.80 25.25
N PRO A 62 -30.97 -3.33 25.70
CA PRO A 62 -31.63 -3.80 26.93
C PRO A 62 -31.85 -5.32 27.04
N GLU A 63 -31.87 -6.04 25.91
CA GLU A 63 -32.12 -7.48 25.84
C GLU A 63 -30.84 -8.31 25.60
N ALA A 64 -29.65 -7.67 25.56
CA ALA A 64 -28.42 -8.39 25.33
C ALA A 64 -28.03 -9.25 26.55
N ALA A 65 -27.87 -10.56 26.31
CA ALA A 65 -27.34 -11.49 27.30
C ALA A 65 -25.86 -11.79 27.01
N PRO A 66 -25.01 -12.00 28.04
CA PRO A 66 -23.64 -12.46 27.85
C PRO A 66 -23.61 -13.83 27.15
N VAL A 67 -22.68 -14.00 26.21
CA VAL A 67 -22.47 -15.26 25.49
C VAL A 67 -21.08 -15.80 25.83
N ALA A 68 -21.03 -17.01 26.37
CA ALA A 68 -19.79 -17.75 26.56
C ALA A 68 -19.65 -18.84 25.48
N ARG A 69 -18.47 -18.96 24.88
CA ARG A 69 -18.12 -20.03 23.93
C ARG A 69 -16.78 -20.65 24.32
N ALA A 70 -16.65 -21.96 24.14
CA ALA A 70 -15.37 -22.63 24.35
C ALA A 70 -14.34 -22.14 23.31
N PRO A 71 -13.06 -21.97 23.68
CA PRO A 71 -12.01 -21.69 22.71
C PRO A 71 -11.92 -22.79 21.66
N TYR A 72 -11.59 -22.41 20.43
CA TYR A 72 -11.23 -23.39 19.40
C TYR A 72 -9.90 -24.07 19.78
N GLY A 73 -9.79 -25.37 19.53
CA GLY A 73 -8.55 -26.10 19.75
C GLY A 73 -7.45 -25.61 18.80
N LEU A 74 -6.26 -25.36 19.34
CA LEU A 74 -5.07 -25.08 18.53
C LEU A 74 -4.31 -26.40 18.30
N ALA A 75 -3.71 -26.55 17.12
CA ALA A 75 -2.80 -27.66 16.87
C ALA A 75 -1.47 -27.46 17.63
N PRO A 76 -0.76 -28.54 18.01
CA PRO A 76 0.58 -28.46 18.61
C PRO A 76 1.59 -27.81 17.64
N SER A 77 2.62 -27.16 18.21
CA SER A 77 3.77 -26.59 17.50
C SER A 77 4.83 -27.62 17.12
#